data_AF-V4JB78-F1
#
_entry.id   AF-V4JB78-F1
#
_cell.length_a   1.000
_cell.length_b   1.000
_cell.length_c   1.000
_cell.angle_alpha   90.00
_cell.angle_beta   90.00
_cell.angle_gamma   90.00
#
_symmetry.space_group_name_H-M   'P 1'
#
loop_
_entity.id
_entity.type
_entity.pdbx_description
1 polymer ?
#
loop_
_entity_poly.entity_id
_entity_poly.type
_entity_poly.pdbx_seq_one_letter_code
_entity_poly.pdbx_strand_id
1 'polypeptide(L)'
;MCIAIPMQVIETADGWAWCDDGGDDSQRQQVDLRLVGEQPPGTWLLVFLGAARDVIDEQRAMHIRDALTALDAVQQGESVEHLFADLIGREPELPAFLRQNTAASAEVPDQQAARVDMHNDHPLDDRHPLPAGAVGPGSQPDEPDAERLDYLPMPERMQTYRQPLLPEPEEIVGLDQGLRLLDALQDALADDRIGTTSQILDLSVLDQANLRLLENSLGEGEVSILQLGAHDRLQSDIIQHPVQNLLHNATSTLARNTGGTAAQETRLAGVWRVRETDAAGNVLRDVLEVGNIPGFVRDMAFDGASKTLDLADLASKPLPDAVMNAPGVLAELNQQVVLRQHNSDAPKHIVNLSLLPLGEGDLAFLSEHLGTGWIDIVSRGYGNCRMTATAVQNLWWVQFFNSDDRLILNTLEVTDVPEAALAAAEDLQDSALRLSDIRQALR
;
A
#
# COMPACT_ATOMS: atom_id res chain seq x y z
N MET A 1 17.44 -7.68 -13.24
CA MET A 1 16.83 -8.71 -12.37
C MET A 1 17.13 -8.33 -10.93
N CYS A 2 16.13 -8.16 -10.08
CA CYS A 2 16.30 -7.72 -8.68
C CYS A 2 16.43 -8.92 -7.72
N ILE A 3 17.31 -9.87 -8.06
CA ILE A 3 17.59 -11.04 -7.24
C ILE A 3 19.09 -11.11 -6.96
N ALA A 4 19.47 -11.63 -5.79
CA ALA A 4 20.88 -11.74 -5.43
C ALA A 4 21.54 -12.89 -6.19
N ILE A 5 22.69 -12.64 -6.80
CA ILE A 5 23.42 -13.59 -7.64
C ILE A 5 24.71 -14.00 -6.90
N PRO A 6 24.99 -15.30 -6.76
CA PRO A 6 26.25 -15.76 -6.23
C PRO A 6 27.38 -15.50 -7.24
N MET A 7 28.43 -14.80 -6.82
CA MET A 7 29.59 -14.49 -7.65
C MET A 7 30.88 -14.84 -6.91
N GLN A 8 31.89 -15.30 -7.64
CA GLN A 8 33.22 -15.59 -7.11
C GLN A 8 34.16 -14.41 -7.31
N VAL A 9 34.92 -14.06 -6.28
CA VAL A 9 35.96 -13.02 -6.34
C VAL A 9 37.11 -13.50 -7.21
N ILE A 10 37.45 -12.73 -8.24
CA ILE A 10 38.58 -12.99 -9.15
C ILE A 10 39.79 -12.15 -8.77
N GLU A 11 39.56 -10.88 -8.45
CA GLU A 11 40.60 -9.92 -8.07
C GLU A 11 40.04 -8.93 -7.05
N THR A 12 40.82 -8.66 -6.01
CA THR A 12 40.43 -7.79 -4.89
C THR A 12 41.17 -6.46 -4.97
N ALA A 13 40.44 -5.36 -4.74
CA ALA A 13 40.97 -4.01 -4.61
C ALA A 13 40.41 -3.36 -3.32
N ASP A 14 40.88 -2.16 -3.00
CA ASP A 14 40.47 -1.44 -1.79
C ASP A 14 38.99 -1.04 -1.88
N GLY A 15 38.16 -1.68 -1.04
CA GLY A 15 36.72 -1.44 -0.94
C GLY A 15 35.84 -2.08 -2.02
N TRP A 16 36.41 -2.78 -3.01
CA TRP A 16 35.66 -3.43 -4.09
C TRP A 16 36.43 -4.60 -4.72
N ALA A 17 35.74 -5.49 -5.45
CA ALA A 17 36.36 -6.60 -6.16
C ALA A 17 35.80 -6.79 -7.58
N TRP A 18 36.59 -7.39 -8.46
CA TRP A 18 36.09 -7.98 -9.69
C TRP A 18 35.58 -9.38 -9.40
N CYS A 19 34.31 -9.61 -9.67
CA CYS A 19 33.64 -10.89 -9.45
C CYS A 19 33.06 -11.45 -10.76
N ASP A 20 32.89 -12.76 -10.79
CA ASP A 20 32.38 -13.53 -11.91
C ASP A 20 31.29 -14.50 -11.41
N ASP A 21 30.18 -14.62 -12.12
CA ASP A 21 29.11 -15.57 -11.78
C ASP A 21 29.34 -16.97 -12.36
N GLY A 22 30.38 -17.14 -13.19
CA GLY A 22 30.81 -18.42 -13.75
C GLY A 22 29.80 -19.03 -14.72
N GLY A 23 28.91 -18.24 -15.32
CA GLY A 23 28.01 -18.66 -16.40
C GLY A 23 28.70 -18.71 -17.77
N ASP A 24 28.09 -19.40 -18.74
CA ASP A 24 28.65 -19.57 -20.10
C ASP A 24 28.82 -18.25 -20.89
N ASP A 25 28.07 -17.20 -20.51
CA ASP A 25 28.13 -15.85 -21.09
C ASP A 25 28.50 -14.78 -20.04
N SER A 26 29.21 -15.21 -18.99
CA SER A 26 29.56 -14.39 -17.84
C SER A 26 30.47 -13.20 -18.20
N GLN A 27 30.12 -12.02 -17.70
CA GLN A 27 30.98 -10.84 -17.73
C GLN A 27 31.45 -10.52 -16.32
N ARG A 28 32.72 -10.14 -16.18
CA ARG A 28 33.27 -9.66 -14.91
C ARG A 28 32.53 -8.40 -14.47
N GLN A 29 32.06 -8.39 -13.23
CA GLN A 29 31.36 -7.27 -12.64
C GLN A 29 32.15 -6.70 -11.47
N GLN A 30 32.11 -5.39 -11.32
CA GLN A 30 32.68 -4.71 -10.16
C GLN A 30 31.68 -4.75 -9.00
N VAL A 31 32.12 -5.25 -7.85
CA VAL A 31 31.29 -5.47 -6.67
C VAL A 31 31.84 -4.70 -5.48
N ASP A 32 30.99 -3.89 -4.83
CA ASP A 32 31.31 -3.18 -3.60
C ASP A 32 31.41 -4.15 -2.42
N LEU A 33 32.53 -4.12 -1.69
CA LEU A 33 32.82 -5.02 -0.57
C LEU A 33 32.68 -4.36 0.81
N ARG A 34 32.31 -3.07 0.90
CA ARG A 34 32.33 -2.31 2.18
C ARG A 34 31.50 -2.94 3.30
N LEU A 35 30.47 -3.71 2.97
CA LEU A 35 29.60 -4.39 3.93
C LEU A 35 30.20 -5.68 4.50
N VAL A 36 31.02 -6.38 3.71
CA VAL A 36 31.59 -7.70 4.06
C VAL A 36 33.09 -7.66 4.33
N GLY A 37 33.73 -6.50 4.09
CA GLY A 37 35.18 -6.34 4.17
C GLY A 37 35.91 -6.93 2.97
N GLU A 38 37.23 -6.73 2.91
CA GLU A 38 38.08 -7.27 1.84
C GLU A 38 38.03 -8.80 1.82
N GLN A 39 37.76 -9.37 0.65
CA GLN A 39 37.68 -10.82 0.46
C GLN A 39 38.76 -11.30 -0.51
N PRO A 40 39.46 -12.42 -0.23
CA PRO A 40 40.48 -12.93 -1.11
C PRO A 40 39.90 -13.53 -2.41
N PRO A 41 40.68 -13.60 -3.50
CA PRO A 41 40.30 -14.33 -4.70
C PRO A 41 39.91 -15.78 -4.40
N GLY A 42 38.84 -16.25 -5.04
CA GLY A 42 38.22 -17.57 -4.84
C GLY A 42 37.05 -17.58 -3.86
N THR A 43 36.85 -16.53 -3.07
CA THR A 43 35.70 -16.42 -2.15
C THR A 43 34.39 -16.22 -2.90
N TRP A 44 33.34 -16.89 -2.46
CA TRP A 44 31.98 -16.72 -2.98
C TRP A 44 31.21 -15.64 -2.20
N LEU A 45 30.54 -14.78 -2.95
CA LEU A 45 29.78 -13.64 -2.45
C LEU A 45 28.35 -13.71 -2.95
N LEU A 46 27.40 -13.34 -2.10
CA LEU A 46 26.03 -13.08 -2.52
C LEU A 46 25.89 -11.60 -2.89
N VAL A 47 25.74 -11.31 -4.18
CA VAL A 47 25.77 -9.94 -4.72
C VAL A 47 24.36 -9.47 -5.07
N PHE A 48 23.99 -8.30 -4.58
CA PHE A 48 22.70 -7.68 -4.89
C PHE A 48 22.91 -6.20 -5.23
N LEU A 49 22.48 -5.81 -6.44
CA LEU A 49 22.63 -4.46 -6.99
C LEU A 49 24.08 -3.94 -6.95
N GLY A 50 25.05 -4.79 -7.31
CA GLY A 50 26.47 -4.43 -7.37
C GLY A 50 27.18 -4.35 -6.02
N ALA A 51 26.55 -4.77 -4.92
CA ALA A 51 27.16 -4.82 -3.60
C ALA A 51 27.11 -6.23 -2.99
N ALA A 52 28.20 -6.65 -2.36
CA ALA A 52 28.27 -7.90 -1.61
C ALA A 52 27.47 -7.79 -0.30
N ARG A 53 26.51 -8.69 -0.11
CA ARG A 53 25.62 -8.72 1.06
C ARG A 53 26.03 -9.77 2.08
N ASP A 54 26.57 -10.87 1.61
CA ASP A 54 26.95 -12.01 2.45
C ASP A 54 28.16 -12.73 1.84
N VAL A 55 29.00 -13.30 2.70
CA VAL A 55 30.08 -14.21 2.29
C VAL A 55 29.55 -15.62 2.47
N ILE A 56 29.47 -16.37 1.37
CA ILE A 56 28.85 -17.70 1.35
C ILE A 56 29.88 -18.77 1.03
N ASP A 57 29.61 -20.00 1.44
CA ASP A 57 30.39 -21.15 0.99
C ASP A 57 30.03 -21.56 -0.45
N GLU A 58 30.91 -22.33 -1.07
CA GLU A 58 30.76 -22.81 -2.45
C GLU A 58 29.51 -23.68 -2.63
N GLN A 59 29.16 -24.50 -1.64
CA GLN A 59 28.00 -25.39 -1.72
C GLN A 59 26.70 -24.58 -1.78
N ARG A 60 26.57 -23.57 -0.91
CA ARG A 60 25.44 -22.63 -0.89
C ARG A 60 25.40 -21.80 -2.17
N ALA A 61 26.54 -21.38 -2.71
CA ALA A 61 26.60 -20.70 -3.99
C ALA A 61 26.04 -21.57 -5.13
N MET A 62 26.44 -22.85 -5.21
CA MET A 62 25.94 -23.77 -6.23
C MET A 62 24.44 -24.03 -6.09
N HIS A 63 23.92 -24.26 -4.88
CA HIS A 63 22.48 -24.44 -4.68
C HIS A 63 21.65 -23.23 -5.12
N ILE A 64 22.15 -22.00 -4.88
CA ILE A 64 21.47 -20.78 -5.34
C ILE A 64 21.50 -20.71 -6.87
N ARG A 65 22.60 -21.10 -7.53
CA ARG A 65 22.69 -21.16 -9.00
C ARG A 65 21.74 -22.19 -9.58
N ASP A 66 21.62 -23.36 -8.97
CA ASP A 66 20.69 -24.40 -9.41
C ASP A 66 19.25 -23.91 -9.31
N ALA A 67 18.90 -23.18 -8.23
CA ALA A 67 17.59 -22.57 -8.06
C ALA A 67 17.30 -21.47 -9.09
N LEU A 68 18.28 -20.64 -9.45
CA LEU A 68 18.13 -19.62 -10.51
C LEU A 68 17.94 -20.27 -11.88
N THR A 69 18.72 -21.31 -12.18
CA THR A 69 18.59 -22.11 -13.41
C THR A 69 17.22 -22.78 -13.49
N ALA A 70 16.69 -23.25 -12.36
CA ALA A 70 15.37 -23.86 -12.31
C ALA A 70 14.25 -22.85 -12.61
N LEU A 71 14.40 -21.59 -12.18
CA LEU A 71 13.44 -20.53 -12.49
C LEU A 71 13.35 -20.29 -14.00
N ASP A 72 14.50 -20.26 -14.69
CA ASP A 72 14.55 -20.11 -16.15
C ASP A 72 14.00 -21.35 -16.88
N ALA A 73 14.30 -22.56 -16.39
CA ALA A 73 13.79 -23.81 -16.95
C ALA A 73 12.25 -23.91 -16.82
N VAL A 74 11.67 -23.46 -15.69
CA VAL A 74 10.20 -23.40 -15.51
C VAL A 74 9.55 -22.46 -16.51
N GLN A 75 10.14 -21.29 -16.77
CA GLN A 75 9.62 -20.36 -17.78
C GLN A 75 9.60 -20.97 -19.19
N GLN A 76 10.51 -21.89 -19.47
CA GLN A 76 10.62 -22.59 -20.75
C GLN A 76 9.83 -23.91 -20.80
N GLY A 77 9.19 -24.31 -19.69
CA GLY A 77 8.40 -25.54 -19.59
C GLY A 77 9.25 -26.82 -19.49
N GLU A 78 10.51 -26.72 -19.07
CA GLU A 78 11.43 -27.84 -18.91
C GLU A 78 11.37 -28.46 -17.50
N SER A 79 11.92 -29.67 -17.34
CA SER A 79 11.94 -30.37 -16.04
C SER A 79 13.07 -29.85 -15.14
N VAL A 80 12.75 -29.56 -13.88
CA VAL A 80 13.69 -29.03 -12.87
C VAL A 80 14.18 -30.05 -11.84
N GLU A 81 13.74 -31.31 -11.92
CA GLU A 81 14.05 -32.33 -10.90
C GLU A 81 15.56 -32.54 -10.71
N HIS A 82 16.34 -32.43 -11.78
CA HIS A 82 17.79 -32.58 -11.74
C HIS A 82 18.51 -31.44 -11.00
N LEU A 83 17.88 -30.28 -10.84
CA LEU A 83 18.43 -29.08 -10.16
C LEU A 83 18.13 -29.07 -8.65
N PHE A 84 17.27 -29.99 -8.18
CA PHE A 84 16.91 -30.13 -6.77
C PHE A 84 17.15 -31.55 -6.27
N ALA A 85 18.19 -32.21 -6.77
CA ALA A 85 18.52 -33.59 -6.42
C ALA A 85 18.73 -33.80 -4.91
N ASP A 86 19.07 -32.75 -4.17
CA ASP A 86 19.20 -32.79 -2.71
C ASP A 86 17.85 -32.87 -1.98
N LEU A 87 16.77 -32.36 -2.58
CA LEU A 87 15.41 -32.30 -2.01
C LEU A 87 14.53 -33.50 -2.41
N ILE A 88 14.93 -34.29 -3.41
CA ILE A 88 14.15 -35.43 -3.89
C ILE A 88 14.38 -36.66 -2.99
N GLY A 89 13.29 -37.28 -2.52
CA GLY A 89 13.34 -38.52 -1.73
C GLY A 89 13.64 -38.35 -0.24
N ARG A 90 13.60 -37.12 0.28
CA ARG A 90 13.67 -36.83 1.72
C ARG A 90 12.38 -36.16 2.22
N GLU A 91 11.95 -36.48 3.44
CA GLU A 91 10.90 -35.71 4.10
C GLU A 91 11.47 -34.36 4.58
N PRO A 92 10.72 -33.25 4.45
CA PRO A 92 11.17 -31.93 4.90
C PRO A 92 11.28 -31.90 6.43
N GLU A 93 12.50 -31.72 6.94
CA GLU A 93 12.76 -31.58 8.38
C GLU A 93 12.71 -30.12 8.82
N LEU A 94 12.18 -29.88 10.02
CA LEU A 94 12.19 -28.56 10.63
C LEU A 94 13.63 -28.10 10.93
N PRO A 95 13.97 -26.82 10.67
CA PRO A 95 15.21 -26.20 11.12
C PRO A 95 15.46 -26.39 12.62
N ALA A 96 16.73 -26.48 13.02
CA ALA A 96 17.12 -26.84 14.40
C ALA A 96 16.52 -25.92 15.48
N PHE A 97 16.37 -24.63 15.19
CA PHE A 97 15.76 -23.65 16.11
C PHE A 97 14.24 -23.80 16.24
N LEU A 98 13.56 -24.40 15.26
CA LEU A 98 12.12 -24.68 15.31
C LEU A 98 11.82 -26.04 15.97
N ARG A 99 12.79 -26.95 16.02
CA ARG A 99 12.65 -28.24 16.71
C ARG A 99 12.53 -28.12 18.23
N GLN A 100 13.03 -27.03 18.83
CA GLN A 100 13.08 -26.85 20.29
C GLN A 100 11.73 -26.38 20.88
N ASN A 101 10.87 -25.69 20.12
CA ASN A 101 9.58 -25.19 20.61
C ASN A 101 8.47 -26.25 20.69
N THR A 102 8.65 -27.40 20.04
CA THR A 102 7.61 -28.45 20.01
C THR A 102 7.52 -29.22 21.33
N ALA A 103 8.62 -29.30 22.09
CA ALA A 103 8.65 -30.04 23.36
C ALA A 103 8.02 -29.27 24.54
N ALA A 104 7.93 -27.94 24.47
CA ALA A 104 7.41 -27.10 25.56
C ALA A 104 5.88 -26.92 25.53
N SER A 105 5.19 -27.37 24.48
CA SER A 105 3.74 -27.14 24.29
C SER A 105 2.85 -28.29 24.81
N ALA A 106 3.42 -29.34 25.43
CA ALA A 106 2.67 -30.55 25.79
C ALA A 106 2.28 -30.68 27.28
N GLU A 107 2.70 -29.78 28.17
CA GLU A 107 2.32 -29.86 29.59
C GLU A 107 1.86 -28.48 30.10
N VAL A 108 0.56 -28.37 30.39
CA VAL A 108 0.02 -27.29 31.22
C VAL A 108 -0.24 -27.89 32.61
N PRO A 109 0.58 -27.59 33.62
CA PRO A 109 0.22 -27.84 35.01
C PRO A 109 -0.44 -26.59 35.61
N ASP A 110 -1.42 -26.93 36.43
CA ASP A 110 -2.32 -26.11 37.23
C ASP A 110 -1.61 -25.06 38.11
N GLN A 111 -2.31 -23.94 38.34
CA GLN A 111 -1.85 -22.82 39.16
C GLN A 111 -1.73 -23.23 40.63
N GLN A 112 -0.61 -22.88 41.30
CA GLN A 112 -0.63 -22.58 42.73
C GLN A 112 0.55 -21.70 43.19
N ALA A 113 0.20 -20.79 44.09
CA ALA A 113 0.98 -19.67 44.60
C ALA A 113 2.20 -20.06 45.47
N ALA A 114 3.26 -19.25 45.41
CA ALA A 114 4.20 -19.08 46.52
C ALA A 114 4.91 -17.71 46.47
N ARG A 115 4.78 -16.96 47.57
CA ARG A 115 5.58 -15.78 47.95
C ARG A 115 6.97 -16.20 48.45
N VAL A 116 8.03 -15.42 48.18
CA VAL A 116 9.21 -15.15 49.06
C VAL A 116 9.91 -13.88 48.51
N ASP A 117 9.74 -12.71 49.14
CA ASP A 117 10.63 -11.99 50.09
C ASP A 117 11.89 -11.31 49.51
N MET A 118 11.94 -9.99 49.73
CA MET A 118 13.12 -9.13 49.62
C MET A 118 14.08 -9.34 50.80
N HIS A 119 15.40 -9.34 50.56
CA HIS A 119 16.40 -8.61 51.36
C HIS A 119 17.82 -8.61 50.73
N ASN A 120 18.27 -7.39 50.40
CA ASN A 120 19.54 -6.69 50.65
C ASN A 120 20.97 -7.25 50.33
N ASP A 121 21.72 -6.30 49.74
CA ASP A 121 23.11 -5.84 50.02
C ASP A 121 24.33 -6.59 49.47
N HIS A 122 25.07 -5.96 48.52
CA HIS A 122 26.48 -5.49 48.67
C HIS A 122 27.05 -4.85 47.36
N PRO A 123 28.23 -4.14 47.37
CA PRO A 123 28.36 -2.69 47.15
C PRO A 123 28.97 -2.27 45.80
N LEU A 124 28.95 -0.95 45.55
CA LEU A 124 29.51 -0.24 44.39
C LEU A 124 31.03 -0.44 44.24
N ASP A 125 31.49 -0.93 43.08
CA ASP A 125 32.87 -0.75 42.58
C ASP A 125 32.83 -0.20 41.14
N ASP A 126 33.30 1.04 41.01
CA ASP A 126 33.45 1.79 39.77
C ASP A 126 34.70 1.32 39.01
N ARG A 127 34.56 0.40 38.05
CA ARG A 127 35.44 0.31 36.89
C ARG A 127 34.69 -0.16 35.65
N HIS A 128 34.44 0.80 34.77
CA HIS A 128 33.86 0.62 33.44
C HIS A 128 34.89 -0.01 32.48
N PRO A 129 34.59 -1.18 31.92
CA PRO A 129 34.85 -1.41 30.50
C PRO A 129 33.50 -1.60 29.80
N LEU A 130 33.24 -0.79 28.77
CA LEU A 130 32.13 -1.01 27.83
C LEU A 130 32.27 -2.45 27.28
N PRO A 131 31.35 -3.39 27.56
CA PRO A 131 31.45 -4.71 27.00
C PRO A 131 31.15 -4.64 25.51
N ALA A 132 32.02 -5.26 24.71
CA ALA A 132 31.77 -5.54 23.31
C ALA A 132 30.56 -6.49 23.23
N GLY A 133 29.41 -5.92 22.92
CA GLY A 133 28.12 -6.60 22.82
C GLY A 133 27.11 -5.59 22.32
N ALA A 134 27.16 -5.32 21.02
CA ALA A 134 26.18 -4.47 20.35
C ALA A 134 24.78 -5.00 20.68
N VAL A 135 24.00 -4.16 21.36
CA VAL A 135 22.58 -4.38 21.63
C VAL A 135 21.88 -4.29 20.27
N GLY A 136 21.62 -5.44 19.66
CA GLY A 136 20.77 -5.56 18.49
C GLY A 136 19.29 -5.57 18.90
N PRO A 137 18.36 -5.26 17.97
CA PRO A 137 16.94 -5.41 18.22
C PRO A 137 16.64 -6.84 18.74
N GLY A 138 15.95 -6.94 19.88
CA GLY A 138 15.64 -8.21 20.56
C GLY A 138 16.49 -8.56 21.80
N SER A 139 17.46 -7.73 22.19
CA SER A 139 18.27 -7.93 23.42
C SER A 139 17.71 -7.22 24.67
N GLN A 140 16.49 -6.68 24.59
CA GLN A 140 15.84 -6.01 25.72
C GLN A 140 15.30 -7.06 26.69
N PRO A 141 15.53 -6.93 28.01
CA PRO A 141 14.90 -7.80 28.99
C PRO A 141 13.37 -7.64 28.93
N ASP A 142 12.64 -8.73 29.13
CA ASP A 142 11.18 -8.70 29.28
C ASP A 142 10.83 -7.94 30.58
N GLU A 143 10.69 -6.63 30.50
CA GLU A 143 10.12 -5.84 31.59
C GLU A 143 8.61 -6.13 31.68
N PRO A 144 8.01 -6.12 32.89
CA PRO A 144 6.59 -6.40 33.07
C PRO A 144 5.64 -5.39 32.37
N ASP A 145 6.15 -4.24 31.95
CA ASP A 145 5.46 -3.21 31.14
C ASP A 145 6.00 -3.12 29.69
N ALA A 146 6.82 -4.06 29.24
CA ALA A 146 7.25 -4.11 27.84
C ALA A 146 6.03 -4.49 26.96
N GLU A 147 5.59 -3.56 26.12
CA GLU A 147 4.58 -3.84 25.10
C GLU A 147 5.07 -5.02 24.25
N ARG A 148 4.38 -6.17 24.41
CA ARG A 148 4.65 -7.36 23.63
C ARG A 148 4.54 -6.97 22.15
N LEU A 149 5.58 -7.23 21.35
CA LEU A 149 5.55 -6.98 19.91
C LEU A 149 4.28 -7.58 19.31
N ASP A 150 3.31 -6.72 19.02
CA ASP A 150 2.01 -7.08 18.47
C ASP A 150 2.21 -7.17 16.96
N TYR A 151 2.71 -8.31 16.52
CA TYR A 151 2.83 -8.58 15.10
C TYR A 151 1.44 -8.60 14.50
N LEU A 152 1.20 -7.78 13.46
CA LEU A 152 -0.02 -7.91 12.68
C LEU A 152 -0.16 -9.38 12.25
N PRO A 153 -1.29 -10.04 12.55
CA PRO A 153 -1.51 -11.38 12.07
C PRO A 153 -1.38 -11.35 10.54
N MET A 154 -0.55 -12.24 9.98
CA MET A 154 -0.53 -12.38 8.53
C MET A 154 -1.94 -12.70 8.05
N PRO A 155 -2.41 -12.10 6.96
CA PRO A 155 -3.75 -12.33 6.47
C PRO A 155 -3.87 -13.80 6.11
N GLU A 156 -4.81 -14.50 6.73
CA GLU A 156 -4.96 -15.94 6.50
C GLU A 156 -5.38 -16.24 5.05
N ARG A 157 -6.00 -15.28 4.35
CA ARG A 157 -6.39 -15.34 2.93
C ARG A 157 -6.41 -13.95 2.29
N MET A 158 -5.92 -13.84 1.05
CA MET A 158 -6.25 -12.71 0.18
C MET A 158 -7.66 -12.91 -0.37
N GLN A 159 -8.49 -11.87 -0.38
CA GLN A 159 -9.77 -11.92 -1.11
C GLN A 159 -9.45 -11.97 -2.60
N THR A 160 -9.69 -13.10 -3.25
CA THR A 160 -9.57 -13.24 -4.69
C THR A 160 -10.81 -12.67 -5.37
N TYR A 161 -10.64 -12.16 -6.59
CA TYR A 161 -11.76 -11.74 -7.44
C TYR A 161 -12.85 -12.81 -7.46
N ARG A 162 -14.08 -12.37 -7.15
CA ARG A 162 -15.28 -13.18 -7.34
C ARG A 162 -16.07 -12.61 -8.49
N GLN A 163 -16.24 -13.43 -9.53
CA GLN A 163 -17.08 -13.08 -10.66
C GLN A 163 -18.48 -12.68 -10.14
N PRO A 164 -19.03 -11.55 -10.61
CA PRO A 164 -20.38 -11.14 -10.28
C PRO A 164 -21.41 -12.21 -10.67
N LEU A 165 -22.57 -12.19 -10.01
CA LEU A 165 -23.69 -13.03 -10.40
C LEU A 165 -24.23 -12.54 -11.74
N LEU A 166 -23.91 -13.27 -12.80
CA LEU A 166 -24.40 -12.97 -14.13
C LEU A 166 -25.85 -13.47 -14.27
N PRO A 167 -26.73 -12.69 -14.90
CA PRO A 167 -28.07 -13.15 -15.25
C PRO A 167 -28.02 -14.28 -16.27
N GLU A 168 -29.04 -15.13 -16.25
CA GLU A 168 -29.17 -16.24 -17.19
C GLU A 168 -29.50 -15.75 -18.62
N PRO A 169 -29.18 -16.51 -19.69
CA PRO A 169 -29.39 -16.07 -21.08
C PRO A 169 -30.85 -15.71 -21.44
N GLU A 170 -31.81 -16.28 -20.74
CA GLU A 170 -33.23 -15.95 -20.88
C GLU A 170 -33.63 -14.60 -20.25
N GLU A 171 -32.88 -14.14 -19.25
CA GLU A 171 -33.13 -12.89 -18.54
C GLU A 171 -32.58 -11.66 -19.28
N ILE A 172 -31.67 -11.88 -20.24
CA ILE A 172 -31.05 -10.81 -21.05
C ILE A 172 -31.79 -10.53 -22.37
N VAL A 173 -32.87 -11.27 -22.67
CA VAL A 173 -33.65 -11.08 -23.90
C VAL A 173 -34.26 -9.68 -23.92
N GLY A 174 -33.90 -8.87 -24.93
CA GLY A 174 -34.37 -7.48 -25.08
C GLY A 174 -33.55 -6.44 -24.32
N LEU A 175 -32.44 -6.83 -23.68
CA LEU A 175 -31.49 -5.92 -23.01
C LEU A 175 -30.36 -5.47 -23.95
N ASP A 176 -30.70 -5.18 -25.21
CA ASP A 176 -29.70 -4.86 -26.25
C ASP A 176 -28.90 -3.58 -25.96
N GLN A 177 -29.48 -2.64 -25.20
CA GLN A 177 -28.79 -1.38 -24.87
C GLN A 177 -27.69 -1.61 -23.83
N GLY A 178 -27.95 -2.41 -22.80
CA GLY A 178 -26.98 -2.78 -21.77
C GLY A 178 -25.85 -3.62 -22.36
N LEU A 179 -26.16 -4.58 -23.22
CA LEU A 179 -25.15 -5.37 -23.93
C LEU A 179 -24.26 -4.50 -24.83
N ARG A 180 -24.84 -3.55 -25.59
CA ARG A 180 -24.04 -2.59 -26.38
C ARG A 180 -23.17 -1.68 -25.50
N LEU A 181 -23.62 -1.33 -24.30
CA LEU A 181 -22.82 -0.52 -23.38
C LEU A 181 -21.64 -1.35 -22.83
N LEU A 182 -21.84 -2.62 -22.49
CA LEU A 182 -20.74 -3.53 -22.14
C LEU A 182 -19.73 -3.69 -23.28
N ASP A 183 -20.21 -3.76 -24.53
CA ASP A 183 -19.34 -3.77 -25.71
C ASP A 183 -18.52 -2.48 -25.81
N ALA A 184 -19.15 -1.31 -25.67
CA ALA A 184 -18.47 -0.02 -25.67
C ALA A 184 -17.49 0.15 -24.49
N LEU A 185 -17.81 -0.42 -23.32
CA LEU A 185 -16.93 -0.44 -22.16
C LEU A 185 -15.68 -1.30 -22.40
N GLN A 186 -15.82 -2.43 -23.10
CA GLN A 186 -14.66 -3.23 -23.52
C GLN A 186 -13.73 -2.42 -24.42
N ASP A 187 -14.31 -1.76 -25.43
CA ASP A 187 -13.53 -0.95 -26.37
C ASP A 187 -12.82 0.19 -25.62
N ALA A 188 -13.52 0.82 -24.66
CA ALA A 188 -12.94 1.86 -23.81
C ALA A 188 -11.76 1.36 -22.96
N LEU A 189 -11.87 0.17 -22.36
CA LEU A 189 -10.78 -0.46 -21.60
C LEU A 189 -9.61 -0.92 -22.49
N ALA A 190 -9.90 -1.40 -23.71
CA ALA A 190 -8.86 -1.85 -24.64
C ALA A 190 -8.05 -0.67 -25.23
N ASP A 191 -8.69 0.48 -25.39
CA ASP A 191 -8.06 1.70 -25.90
C ASP A 191 -7.38 2.55 -24.80
N ASP A 192 -7.63 2.26 -23.52
CA ASP A 192 -7.05 3.03 -22.42
C ASP A 192 -5.52 2.90 -22.38
N ARG A 193 -4.86 4.05 -22.29
CA ARG A 193 -3.41 4.15 -22.15
C ARG A 193 -3.10 5.15 -21.06
N ILE A 194 -2.00 4.94 -20.35
CA ILE A 194 -1.50 5.92 -19.38
C ILE A 194 -1.38 7.29 -20.06
N GLY A 195 -2.11 8.27 -19.54
CA GLY A 195 -2.11 9.65 -20.03
C GLY A 195 -3.16 9.98 -21.10
N THR A 196 -4.05 9.05 -21.49
CA THR A 196 -5.24 9.38 -22.28
C THR A 196 -6.36 9.94 -21.42
N THR A 197 -7.20 10.79 -22.00
CA THR A 197 -8.40 11.31 -21.34
C THR A 197 -9.37 10.16 -21.05
N SER A 198 -9.91 10.12 -19.83
CA SER A 198 -10.90 9.11 -19.43
C SER A 198 -12.07 9.03 -20.42
N GLN A 199 -12.42 7.82 -20.81
CA GLN A 199 -13.59 7.58 -21.67
C GLN A 199 -14.85 7.56 -20.81
N ILE A 200 -15.91 8.21 -21.29
CA ILE A 200 -17.16 8.43 -20.53
C ILE A 200 -18.33 7.81 -21.30
N LEU A 201 -19.05 6.91 -20.63
CA LEU A 201 -20.23 6.21 -21.15
C LEU A 201 -21.46 6.68 -20.37
N ASP A 202 -22.38 7.35 -21.05
CA ASP A 202 -23.61 7.88 -20.44
C ASP A 202 -24.60 6.75 -20.12
N LEU A 203 -25.02 6.64 -18.85
CA LEU A 203 -25.99 5.64 -18.40
C LEU A 203 -27.43 6.16 -18.45
N SER A 204 -27.65 7.47 -18.61
CA SER A 204 -28.99 8.07 -18.63
C SER A 204 -29.86 7.60 -19.81
N VAL A 205 -29.22 7.06 -20.84
CA VAL A 205 -29.88 6.49 -22.02
C VAL A 205 -30.52 5.12 -21.77
N LEU A 206 -30.16 4.45 -20.68
CA LEU A 206 -30.62 3.10 -20.36
C LEU A 206 -31.91 3.11 -19.55
N ASP A 207 -32.79 2.16 -19.86
CA ASP A 207 -33.92 1.87 -18.97
C ASP A 207 -33.48 1.09 -17.72
N GLN A 208 -34.40 0.94 -16.76
CA GLN A 208 -34.11 0.29 -15.49
C GLN A 208 -33.68 -1.18 -15.62
N ALA A 209 -34.14 -1.89 -16.65
CA ALA A 209 -33.77 -3.29 -16.85
C ALA A 209 -32.32 -3.42 -17.35
N ASN A 210 -31.93 -2.57 -18.29
CA ASN A 210 -30.55 -2.50 -18.80
C ASN A 210 -29.57 -2.00 -17.74
N LEU A 211 -29.97 -1.05 -16.89
CA LEU A 211 -29.15 -0.61 -15.75
C LEU A 211 -28.89 -1.73 -14.75
N ARG A 212 -29.93 -2.53 -14.42
CA ARG A 212 -29.78 -3.68 -13.52
C ARG A 212 -28.86 -4.75 -14.09
N LEU A 213 -28.89 -4.98 -15.40
CA LEU A 213 -27.93 -5.87 -16.06
C LEU A 213 -26.50 -5.39 -15.79
N LEU A 214 -26.20 -4.11 -16.04
CA LEU A 214 -24.86 -3.56 -15.77
C LEU A 214 -24.46 -3.66 -14.30
N GLU A 215 -25.35 -3.31 -13.38
CA GLU A 215 -25.10 -3.39 -11.93
C GLU A 215 -24.77 -4.83 -11.50
N ASN A 216 -25.51 -5.81 -12.01
CA ASN A 216 -25.26 -7.22 -11.73
C ASN A 216 -23.95 -7.71 -12.38
N SER A 217 -23.67 -7.28 -13.61
CA SER A 217 -22.49 -7.71 -14.38
C SER A 217 -21.19 -7.08 -13.92
N LEU A 218 -21.19 -5.84 -13.43
CA LEU A 218 -19.98 -5.11 -13.02
C LEU A 218 -19.78 -5.16 -11.50
N GLY A 219 -20.88 -5.13 -10.74
CA GLY A 219 -20.85 -5.10 -9.28
C GLY A 219 -20.19 -3.85 -8.69
N GLU A 220 -20.10 -3.82 -7.36
CA GLU A 220 -19.38 -2.78 -6.61
C GLU A 220 -18.02 -3.32 -6.14
N GLY A 221 -17.00 -2.51 -6.36
CA GLY A 221 -15.64 -2.72 -5.89
C GLY A 221 -15.39 -2.15 -4.50
N GLU A 222 -14.10 -1.98 -4.20
CA GLU A 222 -13.62 -1.68 -2.85
C GLU A 222 -13.48 -0.18 -2.60
N VAL A 223 -13.27 0.61 -3.67
CA VAL A 223 -12.98 2.03 -3.59
C VAL A 223 -14.23 2.88 -3.85
N SER A 224 -14.46 3.83 -2.96
CA SER A 224 -15.52 4.84 -3.05
C SER A 224 -14.91 6.23 -2.91
N ILE A 225 -15.40 7.18 -3.70
CA ILE A 225 -14.93 8.56 -3.72
C ILE A 225 -16.11 9.49 -3.54
N LEU A 226 -15.97 10.48 -2.66
CA LEU A 226 -17.00 11.45 -2.36
C LEU A 226 -16.45 12.87 -2.51
N GLN A 227 -17.21 13.71 -3.20
CA GLN A 227 -17.08 15.14 -3.09
C GLN A 227 -17.82 15.61 -1.83
N LEU A 228 -17.08 16.17 -0.87
CA LEU A 228 -17.61 16.71 0.37
C LEU A 228 -18.38 18.01 0.12
N GLY A 229 -19.54 18.17 0.76
CA GLY A 229 -20.26 19.44 0.78
C GLY A 229 -19.51 20.50 1.60
N ALA A 230 -19.76 21.78 1.34
CA ALA A 230 -19.11 22.87 2.07
C ALA A 230 -19.33 22.81 3.60
N HIS A 231 -20.50 22.32 4.03
CA HIS A 231 -20.82 22.12 5.45
C HIS A 231 -20.04 20.94 6.04
N ASP A 232 -19.91 19.85 5.30
CA ASP A 232 -19.21 18.65 5.74
C ASP A 232 -17.71 18.91 5.90
N ARG A 233 -17.10 19.71 5.02
CA ARG A 233 -15.68 20.10 5.13
C ARG A 233 -15.32 20.81 6.43
N LEU A 234 -16.27 21.57 7.00
CA LEU A 234 -16.08 22.33 8.24
C LEU A 234 -16.29 21.46 9.49
N GLN A 235 -16.95 20.31 9.35
CA GLN A 235 -17.25 19.39 10.45
C GLN A 235 -16.46 18.08 10.37
N SER A 236 -15.87 17.77 9.23
CA SER A 236 -15.07 16.58 9.02
C SER A 236 -13.77 16.69 9.80
N ASP A 237 -13.65 15.92 10.87
CA ASP A 237 -12.36 15.71 11.51
C ASP A 237 -11.58 14.69 10.67
N ILE A 238 -10.47 15.15 10.07
CA ILE A 238 -9.57 14.31 9.27
C ILE A 238 -8.98 13.20 10.16
N ILE A 239 -8.88 13.40 11.48
CA ILE A 239 -8.22 12.49 12.41
C ILE A 239 -9.14 11.36 12.89
N GLN A 240 -10.41 11.64 13.19
CA GLN A 240 -11.19 10.79 14.12
C GLN A 240 -12.37 10.00 13.53
N HIS A 241 -12.69 10.09 12.25
CA HIS A 241 -13.83 9.34 11.72
C HIS A 241 -13.45 7.91 11.28
N PRO A 242 -13.98 6.85 11.93
CA PRO A 242 -13.80 5.50 11.44
C PRO A 242 -14.42 5.38 10.05
N VAL A 243 -13.66 4.75 9.16
CA VAL A 243 -13.98 4.51 7.74
C VAL A 243 -15.42 3.99 7.57
N GLN A 244 -15.89 3.16 8.51
CA GLN A 244 -17.20 2.53 8.52
C GLN A 244 -18.41 3.50 8.52
N ASN A 245 -18.28 4.68 9.13
CA ASN A 245 -19.37 5.67 9.23
C ASN A 245 -19.59 6.45 7.92
N LEU A 246 -18.53 6.60 7.12
CA LEU A 246 -18.62 7.20 5.79
C LEU A 246 -19.29 6.23 4.82
N LEU A 247 -18.97 4.94 4.89
CA LEU A 247 -19.46 3.92 3.95
C LEU A 247 -20.92 3.49 4.16
N HIS A 248 -21.40 3.38 5.40
CA HIS A 248 -22.83 3.08 5.64
C HIS A 248 -23.76 4.17 5.11
N ASN A 249 -23.23 5.39 4.95
CA ASN A 249 -23.99 6.51 4.45
C ASN A 249 -23.63 6.89 3.00
N ALA A 250 -22.45 6.55 2.48
CA ALA A 250 -21.98 6.94 1.14
C ALA A 250 -22.85 6.40 -0.01
N THR A 251 -23.21 5.13 0.03
CA THR A 251 -23.91 4.48 -1.10
C THR A 251 -25.42 4.71 -1.09
N SER A 252 -25.99 5.20 0.01
CA SER A 252 -27.45 5.30 0.18
C SER A 252 -27.96 6.61 0.79
N THR A 253 -27.17 7.40 1.54
CA THR A 253 -27.75 8.41 2.45
C THR A 253 -27.05 9.78 2.48
N LEU A 254 -25.74 9.88 2.23
CA LEU A 254 -25.00 11.16 2.18
C LEU A 254 -25.24 11.91 0.86
N ALA A 255 -25.28 11.20 -0.27
CA ALA A 255 -25.71 11.78 -1.55
C ALA A 255 -27.21 12.16 -1.58
N ARG A 256 -28.02 11.72 -0.60
CA ARG A 256 -29.46 12.00 -0.58
C ARG A 256 -29.85 13.34 0.04
N ASN A 257 -28.97 13.98 0.82
CA ASN A 257 -29.35 15.19 1.57
C ASN A 257 -28.51 16.43 1.28
N THR A 258 -27.38 16.29 0.57
CA THR A 258 -26.57 17.41 0.10
C THR A 258 -26.04 17.01 -1.28
N GLY A 259 -26.50 17.69 -2.33
CA GLY A 259 -26.07 17.41 -3.70
C GLY A 259 -24.56 17.43 -3.85
N GLY A 260 -24.04 16.67 -4.81
CA GLY A 260 -22.62 16.50 -5.04
C GLY A 260 -22.29 15.36 -5.99
N THR A 261 -21.00 15.20 -6.27
CA THR A 261 -20.44 14.14 -7.10
C THR A 261 -19.90 13.01 -6.25
N ALA A 262 -20.25 11.78 -6.59
CA ALA A 262 -19.70 10.57 -5.97
C ALA A 262 -19.26 9.60 -7.06
N ALA A 263 -18.24 8.80 -6.77
CA ALA A 263 -17.85 7.69 -7.62
C ALA A 263 -17.68 6.39 -6.83
N GLN A 264 -18.08 5.30 -7.47
CA GLN A 264 -17.91 3.95 -6.96
C GLN A 264 -17.15 3.14 -8.00
N GLU A 265 -16.01 2.59 -7.63
CA GLU A 265 -15.31 1.63 -8.48
C GLU A 265 -16.16 0.36 -8.60
N THR A 266 -16.18 -0.26 -9.78
CA THR A 266 -16.80 -1.58 -9.97
C THR A 266 -15.87 -2.70 -9.51
N ARG A 267 -16.24 -3.97 -9.67
CA ARG A 267 -15.28 -5.08 -9.44
C ARG A 267 -14.16 -5.15 -10.48
N LEU A 268 -14.27 -4.35 -11.54
CA LEU A 268 -13.24 -4.11 -12.54
C LEU A 268 -12.50 -2.84 -12.14
N ALA A 269 -11.23 -2.99 -11.78
CA ALA A 269 -10.38 -1.89 -11.38
C ALA A 269 -10.25 -0.86 -12.50
N GLY A 270 -10.32 0.42 -12.14
CA GLY A 270 -10.28 1.52 -13.10
C GLY A 270 -11.55 1.71 -13.93
N VAL A 271 -12.64 0.97 -13.64
CA VAL A 271 -13.98 1.25 -14.14
C VAL A 271 -14.82 1.84 -13.02
N TRP A 272 -15.24 3.09 -13.20
CA TRP A 272 -15.88 3.88 -12.17
C TRP A 272 -17.29 4.26 -12.58
N ARG A 273 -18.28 4.08 -11.71
CA ARG A 273 -19.58 4.73 -11.87
C ARG A 273 -19.53 6.08 -11.18
N VAL A 274 -19.67 7.16 -11.94
CA VAL A 274 -19.69 8.54 -11.43
C VAL A 274 -21.11 9.07 -11.49
N ARG A 275 -21.62 9.54 -10.34
CA ARG A 275 -22.96 10.08 -10.19
C ARG A 275 -22.91 11.48 -9.59
N GLU A 276 -23.62 12.40 -10.23
CA GLU A 276 -23.85 13.75 -9.73
C GLU A 276 -25.32 13.90 -9.34
N THR A 277 -25.56 14.50 -8.18
CA THR A 277 -26.91 14.73 -7.65
C THR A 277 -27.11 16.18 -7.25
N ASP A 278 -28.33 16.70 -7.44
CA ASP A 278 -28.71 18.01 -6.93
C ASP A 278 -28.99 17.98 -5.41
N ALA A 279 -29.23 19.14 -4.82
CA ALA A 279 -29.55 19.26 -3.40
C ALA A 279 -30.87 18.57 -2.98
N ALA A 280 -31.73 18.20 -3.93
CA ALA A 280 -32.96 17.44 -3.69
C ALA A 280 -32.76 15.93 -3.88
N GLY A 281 -31.54 15.48 -4.20
CA GLY A 281 -31.19 14.08 -4.44
C GLY A 281 -31.58 13.58 -5.84
N ASN A 282 -31.97 14.46 -6.75
CA ASN A 282 -32.21 14.07 -8.14
C ASN A 282 -30.88 13.84 -8.86
N VAL A 283 -30.79 12.76 -9.61
CA VAL A 283 -29.61 12.44 -10.42
C VAL A 283 -29.52 13.41 -11.59
N LEU A 284 -28.45 14.21 -11.62
CA LEU A 284 -28.13 15.13 -12.72
C LEU A 284 -27.27 14.45 -13.79
N ARG A 285 -26.38 13.54 -13.35
CA ARG A 285 -25.45 12.80 -14.22
C ARG A 285 -25.23 11.40 -13.64
N ASP A 286 -25.24 10.37 -14.49
CA ASP A 286 -24.89 8.99 -14.14
C ASP A 286 -24.13 8.39 -15.31
N VAL A 287 -22.84 8.12 -15.13
CA VAL A 287 -21.93 7.68 -16.20
C VAL A 287 -21.01 6.58 -15.71
N LEU A 288 -20.49 5.77 -16.62
CA LEU A 288 -19.26 5.01 -16.39
C LEU A 288 -18.07 5.81 -16.93
N GLU A 289 -17.00 5.91 -16.15
CA GLU A 289 -15.72 6.48 -16.55
C GLU A 289 -14.64 5.40 -16.47
N VAL A 290 -13.82 5.28 -17.52
CA VAL A 290 -12.65 4.40 -17.54
C VAL A 290 -11.38 5.21 -17.32
N GLY A 291 -10.56 4.79 -16.37
CA GLY A 291 -9.25 5.38 -16.09
C GLY A 291 -8.73 5.05 -14.69
N ASN A 292 -7.48 5.41 -14.41
CA ASN A 292 -6.85 5.11 -13.12
C ASN A 292 -7.49 5.82 -11.92
N ILE A 293 -8.21 6.93 -12.17
CA ILE A 293 -9.01 7.67 -11.20
C ILE A 293 -10.07 8.49 -11.97
N PRO A 294 -11.29 8.71 -11.43
CA PRO A 294 -12.27 9.56 -12.09
C PRO A 294 -11.77 10.99 -12.32
N GLY A 295 -12.13 11.61 -13.44
CA GLY A 295 -11.61 12.93 -13.83
C GLY A 295 -11.89 14.01 -12.78
N PHE A 296 -13.09 13.99 -12.18
CA PHE A 296 -13.49 14.99 -11.19
C PHE A 296 -12.60 15.03 -9.95
N VAL A 297 -11.88 13.95 -9.62
CA VAL A 297 -10.95 13.95 -8.49
C VAL A 297 -9.84 14.97 -8.70
N ARG A 298 -9.25 14.99 -9.90
CA ARG A 298 -8.16 15.91 -10.26
C ARG A 298 -8.67 17.33 -10.42
N ASP A 299 -9.88 17.50 -10.95
CA ASP A 299 -10.49 18.81 -11.15
C ASP A 299 -10.93 19.47 -9.84
N MET A 300 -11.34 18.68 -8.84
CA MET A 300 -12.01 19.19 -7.65
C MET A 300 -11.22 19.08 -6.35
N ALA A 301 -10.28 18.11 -6.20
CA ALA A 301 -9.58 17.86 -4.93
C ALA A 301 -9.02 19.14 -4.29
N PHE A 302 -8.45 20.01 -5.12
CA PHE A 302 -7.78 21.24 -4.72
C PHE A 302 -8.44 22.51 -5.27
N ASP A 303 -9.70 22.46 -5.69
CA ASP A 303 -10.41 23.67 -6.12
C ASP A 303 -10.47 24.70 -4.97
N GLY A 304 -9.94 25.90 -5.22
CA GLY A 304 -9.80 26.94 -4.19
C GLY A 304 -8.83 26.62 -3.04
N ALA A 305 -7.99 25.57 -3.15
CA ALA A 305 -6.99 25.25 -2.14
C ALA A 305 -5.85 26.29 -2.08
N SER A 306 -5.28 26.48 -0.90
CA SER A 306 -4.14 27.36 -0.73
C SER A 306 -2.90 26.79 -1.40
N LYS A 307 -2.14 27.64 -2.08
CA LYS A 307 -0.85 27.27 -2.69
C LYS A 307 0.29 27.30 -1.69
N THR A 308 0.11 27.84 -0.50
CA THR A 308 1.16 27.88 0.51
C THR A 308 0.54 27.71 1.88
N LEU A 309 1.31 27.19 2.81
CA LEU A 309 0.96 27.23 4.22
C LEU A 309 1.34 28.61 4.78
N ASP A 310 0.45 29.21 5.56
CA ASP A 310 0.77 30.44 6.28
C ASP A 310 1.61 30.10 7.52
N LEU A 311 2.93 30.22 7.35
CA LEU A 311 3.89 29.99 8.44
C LEU A 311 4.19 31.27 9.25
N ALA A 312 3.68 32.44 8.84
CA ALA A 312 4.00 33.70 9.49
C ALA A 312 3.38 33.79 10.90
N ASP A 313 2.17 33.22 11.04
CA ASP A 313 1.50 33.11 12.33
C ASP A 313 2.22 32.16 13.29
N LEU A 314 2.83 31.08 12.79
CA LEU A 314 3.62 30.13 13.60
C LEU A 314 4.86 30.78 14.22
N ALA A 315 5.47 31.73 13.51
CA ALA A 315 6.67 32.42 13.98
C ALA A 315 6.36 33.61 14.91
N SER A 316 5.11 34.11 14.90
CA SER A 316 4.74 35.36 15.57
C SER A 316 3.83 35.17 16.79
N LYS A 317 3.18 34.00 16.93
CA LYS A 317 2.31 33.68 18.07
C LYS A 317 2.92 32.55 18.91
N PRO A 318 2.72 32.56 20.25
CA PRO A 318 3.11 31.43 21.08
C PRO A 318 2.31 30.19 20.65
N LEU A 319 3.01 29.07 20.48
CA LEU A 319 2.38 27.78 20.19
C LEU A 319 1.57 27.30 21.40
N PRO A 320 0.47 26.56 21.20
CA PRO A 320 -0.23 25.89 22.30
C PRO A 320 0.70 24.93 23.05
N ASP A 321 0.52 24.80 24.38
CA ASP A 321 1.41 24.00 25.24
C ASP A 321 1.52 22.52 24.81
N ALA A 322 0.50 21.98 24.13
CA ALA A 322 0.44 20.60 23.65
C ALA A 322 1.10 20.38 22.27
N VAL A 323 1.63 21.44 21.65
CA VAL A 323 2.24 21.40 20.31
C VAL A 323 3.74 21.56 20.45
N MET A 324 4.50 20.63 19.84
CA MET A 324 5.95 20.61 19.91
C MET A 324 6.58 20.43 18.54
N ASN A 325 6.15 19.43 17.78
CA ASN A 325 6.82 18.98 16.57
C ASN A 325 6.02 19.28 15.29
N ALA A 326 4.73 19.60 15.39
CA ALA A 326 3.91 19.99 14.23
C ALA A 326 4.48 21.16 13.39
N PRO A 327 5.07 22.23 13.96
CA PRO A 327 5.59 23.33 13.16
C PRO A 327 6.71 22.92 12.19
N GLY A 328 7.56 21.96 12.58
CA GLY A 328 8.60 21.43 11.70
C GLY A 328 8.02 20.69 10.50
N VAL A 329 6.97 19.90 10.74
CA VAL A 329 6.20 19.21 9.68
C VAL A 329 5.55 20.22 8.73
N LEU A 330 4.91 21.28 9.25
CA LEU A 330 4.31 22.32 8.40
C LEU A 330 5.36 23.05 7.55
N ALA A 331 6.53 23.33 8.10
CA ALA A 331 7.62 23.97 7.35
C ALA A 331 8.13 23.07 6.20
N GLU A 332 8.32 21.78 6.47
CA GLU A 332 8.70 20.78 5.47
C GLU A 332 7.65 20.67 4.35
N LEU A 333 6.37 20.52 4.72
CA LEU A 333 5.28 20.42 3.76
C LEU A 333 5.16 21.67 2.88
N ASN A 334 5.31 22.86 3.47
CA ASN A 334 5.24 24.11 2.70
C ASN A 334 6.34 24.16 1.63
N GLN A 335 7.55 23.75 1.99
CA GLN A 335 8.66 23.70 1.04
C GLN A 335 8.32 22.75 -0.12
N GLN A 336 7.79 21.56 0.15
CA GLN A 336 7.47 20.57 -0.88
C GLN A 336 6.28 20.98 -1.76
N VAL A 337 5.25 21.58 -1.17
CA VAL A 337 4.09 22.14 -1.89
C VAL A 337 4.54 23.25 -2.85
N VAL A 338 5.41 24.16 -2.39
CA VAL A 338 5.96 25.23 -3.24
C VAL A 338 6.85 24.67 -4.35
N LEU A 339 7.71 23.69 -4.04
CA LEU A 339 8.56 23.03 -5.05
C LEU A 339 7.72 22.42 -6.18
N ARG A 340 6.65 21.69 -5.83
CA ARG A 340 5.77 21.02 -6.81
C ARG A 340 4.99 22.00 -7.70
N GLN A 341 4.75 23.23 -7.25
CA GLN A 341 4.12 24.26 -8.10
C GLN A 341 5.01 24.74 -9.23
N HIS A 342 6.33 24.74 -9.00
CA HIS A 342 7.31 25.12 -10.00
C HIS A 342 7.82 23.95 -10.83
N ASN A 343 7.57 22.71 -10.36
CA ASN A 343 7.96 21.49 -11.03
C ASN A 343 6.84 20.43 -10.88
N SER A 344 5.98 20.31 -11.89
CA SER A 344 4.91 19.30 -11.93
C SER A 344 5.45 17.87 -11.85
N ASP A 345 6.69 17.66 -12.30
CA ASP A 345 7.36 16.36 -12.32
C ASP A 345 8.17 16.11 -11.04
N ALA A 346 8.02 16.97 -10.02
CA ALA A 346 8.62 16.73 -8.72
C ALA A 346 8.17 15.35 -8.18
N PRO A 347 9.08 14.55 -7.61
CA PRO A 347 8.72 13.27 -7.03
C PRO A 347 7.68 13.49 -5.91
N LYS A 348 6.84 12.50 -5.68
CA LYS A 348 5.96 12.51 -4.51
C LYS A 348 6.80 12.64 -3.24
N HIS A 349 6.33 13.43 -2.27
CA HIS A 349 6.96 13.55 -0.96
C HIS A 349 6.02 13.02 0.10
N ILE A 350 6.51 12.19 1.01
CA ILE A 350 5.70 11.54 2.05
C ILE A 350 6.31 11.85 3.41
N VAL A 351 5.52 12.46 4.29
CA VAL A 351 5.86 12.61 5.71
C VAL A 351 5.11 11.53 6.49
N ASN A 352 5.84 10.61 7.11
CA ASN A 352 5.26 9.55 7.92
C ASN A 352 5.07 10.04 9.37
N LEU A 353 3.85 10.44 9.70
CA LEU A 353 3.50 10.96 11.03
C LEU A 353 3.63 9.89 12.11
N SER A 354 3.37 8.62 11.79
CA SER A 354 3.49 7.50 12.75
C SER A 354 4.93 7.22 13.20
N LEU A 355 5.93 7.67 12.43
CA LEU A 355 7.35 7.52 12.79
C LEU A 355 7.93 8.76 13.47
N LEU A 356 7.14 9.84 13.60
CA LEU A 356 7.55 11.08 14.24
C LEU A 356 7.02 11.11 15.69
N PRO A 357 7.74 11.73 16.64
CA PRO A 357 7.29 11.89 18.01
C PRO A 357 6.20 12.98 18.11
N LEU A 358 5.02 12.71 17.57
CA LEU A 358 3.88 13.63 17.54
C LEU A 358 2.84 13.24 18.60
N GLY A 359 2.41 14.20 19.41
CA GLY A 359 1.29 14.02 20.33
C GLY A 359 -0.07 14.31 19.68
N GLU A 360 -1.16 14.06 20.42
CA GLU A 360 -2.51 14.42 19.97
C GLU A 360 -2.65 15.92 19.69
N GLY A 361 -1.99 16.77 20.48
CA GLY A 361 -1.95 18.22 20.27
C GLY A 361 -1.29 18.61 18.96
N ASP A 362 -0.20 17.94 18.57
CA ASP A 362 0.46 18.16 17.28
C ASP A 362 -0.46 17.75 16.11
N LEU A 363 -1.11 16.59 16.20
CA LEU A 363 -2.01 16.11 15.15
C LEU A 363 -3.21 17.05 14.97
N ALA A 364 -3.85 17.45 16.07
CA ALA A 364 -4.96 18.41 16.04
C ALA A 364 -4.53 19.73 15.42
N PHE A 365 -3.33 20.22 15.78
CA PHE A 365 -2.76 21.42 15.21
C PHE A 365 -2.52 21.29 13.71
N LEU A 366 -1.97 20.17 13.24
CA LEU A 366 -1.82 19.89 11.81
C LEU A 366 -3.18 19.88 11.11
N SER A 367 -4.17 19.16 11.63
CA SER A 367 -5.53 19.10 11.05
C SER A 367 -6.16 20.48 10.89
N GLU A 368 -6.06 21.33 11.92
CA GLU A 368 -6.57 22.70 11.86
C GLU A 368 -5.86 23.55 10.79
N HIS A 369 -4.52 23.46 10.70
CA HIS A 369 -3.73 24.30 9.79
C HIS A 369 -3.81 23.84 8.33
N LEU A 370 -3.94 22.53 8.09
CA LEU A 370 -4.06 21.97 6.75
C LEU A 370 -5.49 22.08 6.22
N GLY A 371 -6.48 21.96 7.10
CA GLY A 371 -7.91 21.97 6.78
C GLY A 371 -8.34 20.84 5.84
N THR A 372 -9.64 20.72 5.63
CA THR A 372 -10.21 19.68 4.74
C THR A 372 -10.49 20.24 3.35
N GLY A 373 -10.03 19.54 2.32
CA GLY A 373 -10.33 19.77 0.91
C GLY A 373 -11.68 19.21 0.49
N TRP A 374 -11.89 19.02 -0.80
CA TRP A 374 -13.20 18.63 -1.35
C TRP A 374 -13.38 17.13 -1.55
N ILE A 375 -12.31 16.35 -1.55
CA ILE A 375 -12.36 14.94 -1.93
C ILE A 375 -11.97 14.06 -0.76
N ASP A 376 -12.80 13.04 -0.50
CA ASP A 376 -12.51 11.95 0.41
C ASP A 376 -12.60 10.63 -0.36
N ILE A 377 -11.54 9.82 -0.29
CA ILE A 377 -11.44 8.52 -0.94
C ILE A 377 -11.33 7.47 0.16
N VAL A 378 -12.10 6.41 0.04
CA VAL A 378 -12.12 5.29 0.97
C VAL A 378 -11.92 4.01 0.19
N SER A 379 -10.94 3.20 0.59
CA SER A 379 -10.75 1.83 0.09
C SER A 379 -11.01 0.83 1.21
N ARG A 380 -11.97 -0.07 0.99
CA ARG A 380 -12.39 -1.12 1.95
C ARG A 380 -11.64 -2.45 1.82
N GLY A 381 -10.66 -2.49 0.93
CA GLY A 381 -9.95 -3.69 0.54
C GLY A 381 -8.93 -4.20 1.55
N TYR A 382 -8.06 -5.07 1.06
CA TYR A 382 -6.83 -5.39 1.76
C TYR A 382 -5.96 -4.13 1.88
N GLY A 383 -5.69 -3.68 3.11
CA GLY A 383 -5.06 -2.37 3.34
C GLY A 383 -6.07 -1.21 3.36
N ASN A 384 -7.18 -1.41 4.08
CA ASN A 384 -8.22 -0.41 4.34
C ASN A 384 -7.60 0.97 4.57
N CYS A 385 -7.94 1.95 3.76
CA CYS A 385 -7.38 3.28 3.87
C CYS A 385 -8.38 4.38 3.55
N ARG A 386 -8.09 5.54 4.12
CA ARG A 386 -8.78 6.79 3.85
C ARG A 386 -7.77 7.80 3.34
N MET A 387 -8.11 8.48 2.25
CA MET A 387 -7.32 9.56 1.69
C MET A 387 -8.18 10.80 1.56
N THR A 388 -7.85 11.81 2.33
CA THR A 388 -8.59 13.07 2.34
C THR A 388 -7.71 14.15 1.75
N ALA A 389 -8.21 14.84 0.71
CA ALA A 389 -7.56 16.03 0.21
C ALA A 389 -7.60 17.10 1.30
N THR A 390 -6.51 17.85 1.49
CA THR A 390 -6.49 18.98 2.44
C THR A 390 -6.92 20.29 1.77
N ALA A 391 -7.06 21.38 2.53
CA ALA A 391 -7.27 22.71 1.95
C ALA A 391 -5.99 23.33 1.36
N VAL A 392 -4.91 22.55 1.22
CA VAL A 392 -3.62 22.95 0.65
C VAL A 392 -3.36 22.16 -0.62
N GLN A 393 -2.92 22.86 -1.66
CA GLN A 393 -2.70 22.32 -3.00
C GLN A 393 -1.76 21.11 -2.97
N ASN A 394 -2.17 20.02 -3.62
CA ASN A 394 -1.40 18.78 -3.77
C ASN A 394 -1.02 18.12 -2.45
N LEU A 395 -1.75 18.37 -1.37
CA LEU A 395 -1.47 17.77 -0.07
C LEU A 395 -2.64 16.89 0.36
N TRP A 396 -2.35 15.60 0.54
CA TRP A 396 -3.28 14.58 0.98
C TRP A 396 -2.94 14.09 2.37
N TRP A 397 -3.97 13.81 3.16
CA TRP A 397 -3.85 13.07 4.41
C TRP A 397 -4.27 11.63 4.17
N VAL A 398 -3.34 10.70 4.33
CA VAL A 398 -3.54 9.28 4.01
C VAL A 398 -3.39 8.46 5.29
N GLN A 399 -4.42 7.67 5.59
CA GLN A 399 -4.51 6.87 6.81
C GLN A 399 -4.80 5.43 6.43
N PHE A 400 -4.00 4.50 6.95
CA PHE A 400 -4.22 3.07 6.77
C PHE A 400 -4.68 2.46 8.09
N PHE A 401 -5.60 1.51 7.98
CA PHE A 401 -6.23 0.84 9.10
C PHE A 401 -6.06 -0.68 8.97
N ASN A 402 -5.99 -1.36 10.10
CA ASN A 402 -6.08 -2.82 10.12
C ASN A 402 -7.54 -3.28 10.04
N SER A 403 -7.76 -4.60 10.14
CA SER A 403 -9.10 -5.21 10.12
C SER A 403 -9.98 -4.85 11.32
N ASP A 404 -9.39 -4.35 12.41
CA ASP A 404 -10.10 -3.90 13.62
C ASP A 404 -10.28 -2.37 13.64
N ASP A 405 -10.16 -1.71 12.48
CA ASP A 405 -10.23 -0.25 12.30
C ASP A 405 -9.23 0.56 13.15
N ARG A 406 -8.13 -0.06 13.59
CA ARG A 406 -7.04 0.65 14.26
C ARG A 406 -6.09 1.24 13.22
N LEU A 407 -5.76 2.52 13.41
CA LEU A 407 -4.78 3.24 12.58
C LEU A 407 -3.41 2.57 12.70
N ILE A 408 -2.86 2.12 11.56
CA ILE A 408 -1.54 1.46 11.49
C ILE A 408 -0.49 2.37 10.86
N LEU A 409 -0.89 3.26 9.96
CA LEU A 409 0.01 4.19 9.30
C LEU A 409 -0.73 5.50 9.02
N ASN A 410 -0.09 6.60 9.36
CA ASN A 410 -0.60 7.95 9.19
C ASN A 410 0.43 8.78 8.42
N THR A 411 0.09 9.22 7.21
CA THR A 411 0.99 9.94 6.31
C THR A 411 0.37 11.21 5.77
N LEU A 412 1.23 12.21 5.52
CA LEU A 412 0.92 13.38 4.70
C LEU A 412 1.69 13.26 3.39
N GLU A 413 0.97 13.26 2.27
CA GLU A 413 1.53 13.00 0.95
C GLU A 413 1.37 14.24 0.05
N VAL A 414 2.51 14.79 -0.38
CA VAL A 414 2.55 15.88 -1.35
C VAL A 414 2.60 15.27 -2.75
N THR A 415 1.44 15.15 -3.37
CA THR A 415 1.22 14.50 -4.67
C THR A 415 -0.04 15.05 -5.34
N ASP A 416 -0.21 14.78 -6.63
CA ASP A 416 -1.46 15.11 -7.35
C ASP A 416 -2.63 14.24 -6.85
N VAL A 417 -2.43 12.93 -6.83
CA VAL A 417 -3.33 11.91 -6.26
C VAL A 417 -2.47 10.86 -5.55
N PRO A 418 -2.87 10.34 -4.38
CA PRO A 418 -2.14 9.27 -3.70
C PRO A 418 -2.06 8.02 -4.57
N GLU A 419 -0.89 7.38 -4.60
CA GLU A 419 -0.68 6.20 -5.44
C GLU A 419 -1.64 5.06 -5.09
N ALA A 420 -1.97 4.90 -3.80
CA ALA A 420 -2.90 3.88 -3.35
C ALA A 420 -4.38 4.14 -3.77
N ALA A 421 -4.70 5.31 -4.36
CA ALA A 421 -6.01 5.56 -4.98
C ALA A 421 -6.03 5.25 -6.49
N LEU A 422 -4.87 5.12 -7.13
CA LEU A 422 -4.77 4.92 -8.57
C LEU A 422 -4.85 3.44 -8.91
N ALA A 423 -5.74 3.06 -9.82
CA ALA A 423 -5.68 1.73 -10.42
C ALA A 423 -4.40 1.59 -11.25
N ALA A 424 -3.65 0.50 -11.04
CA ALA A 424 -2.43 0.24 -11.79
C ALA A 424 -2.73 -0.14 -13.24
N ALA A 425 -1.73 0.00 -14.12
CA ALA A 425 -1.90 -0.36 -15.54
C ALA A 425 -2.18 -1.86 -15.71
N GLU A 426 -1.58 -2.69 -14.86
CA GLU A 426 -1.81 -4.14 -14.78
C GLU A 426 -3.25 -4.46 -14.36
N ASP A 427 -3.81 -3.70 -13.41
CA ASP A 427 -5.18 -3.91 -12.93
C ASP A 427 -6.23 -3.53 -13.98
N LEU A 428 -5.96 -2.46 -14.75
CA LEU A 428 -6.77 -2.07 -15.91
C LEU A 428 -6.75 -3.14 -17.00
N GLN A 429 -5.56 -3.69 -17.30
CA GLN A 429 -5.42 -4.79 -18.27
C GLN A 429 -6.15 -6.05 -17.82
N ASP A 430 -6.02 -6.45 -16.55
CA ASP A 430 -6.74 -7.59 -16.01
C ASP A 430 -8.26 -7.37 -16.02
N SER A 431 -8.69 -6.13 -15.75
CA SER A 431 -10.11 -5.74 -15.84
C SER A 431 -10.66 -5.85 -17.26
N ALA A 432 -9.86 -5.53 -18.28
CA ALA A 432 -10.23 -5.74 -19.67
C ALA A 432 -10.42 -7.23 -20.00
N LEU A 433 -9.57 -8.12 -19.47
CA LEU A 433 -9.72 -9.57 -19.62
C LEU A 433 -10.98 -10.09 -18.92
N ARG A 434 -11.20 -9.68 -17.66
CA ARG A 434 -12.39 -10.06 -16.87
C ARG A 434 -13.69 -9.59 -17.53
N LEU A 435 -13.72 -8.39 -18.12
CA LEU A 435 -14.88 -7.91 -18.86
C LEU A 435 -15.15 -8.76 -20.12
N SER A 436 -14.10 -9.21 -20.80
CA SER A 436 -14.24 -10.10 -21.95
C SER A 436 -14.89 -11.42 -21.54
N ASP A 437 -14.49 -12.00 -20.41
CA ASP A 437 -15.10 -13.22 -19.86
C ASP A 437 -16.57 -13.00 -19.48
N ILE A 438 -16.89 -11.88 -18.82
CA ILE A 438 -18.26 -11.49 -18.49
C ILE A 438 -19.11 -11.39 -19.77
N ARG A 439 -18.61 -10.70 -20.80
CA ARG A 439 -19.33 -10.55 -22.09
C ARG A 439 -19.51 -11.89 -22.79
N GLN A 440 -18.54 -12.79 -22.71
CA GLN A 440 -18.66 -14.12 -23.30
C GLN A 440 -19.72 -14.97 -22.58
N ALA A 441 -19.80 -14.87 -21.26
CA ALA A 441 -20.81 -15.59 -20.46
C ALA A 441 -22.24 -15.06 -20.67
N LEU A 442 -22.39 -13.81 -21.11
CA LEU A 442 -23.68 -13.16 -21.43
C LEU A 442 -24.13 -13.40 -22.89
N ARG A 443 -23.44 -14.22 -23.67
CA ARG A 443 -23.81 -14.57 -25.05
C ARG A 443 -24.24 -16.02 -25.15
#